data_AF-A0A8T6WAA4-F1
#
_entry.id   AF-A0A8T6WAA4-F1
#
_cell.length_a   1.000
_cell.length_b   1.000
_cell.length_c   1.000
_cell.angle_alpha   90.00
_cell.angle_beta   90.00
_cell.angle_gamma   90.00
#
_symmetry.space_group_name_H-M   'P 1'
#
loop_
_entity.id
_entity.type
_entity.pdbx_description
1 polymer ?
#
loop_
_entity_poly.entity_id
_entity_poly.type
_entity_poly.pdbx_seq_one_letter_code
_entity_poly.pdbx_strand_id
1 'polypeptide(L)'
;MSTKRKPGLADENYVMCEGWMYDTEEVTVKEIMRSTTDVKEGTSVSKAVTLMAKQKVGALLVKKYENAMLGQTVGIVTEQDFVQKVLNKGLDSEKL
;
A
#
# COMPACT_ATOMS: atom_id res chain seq x y z
N MET A 1 11.27 -31.08 -18.17
CA MET A 1 10.84 -30.41 -19.42
C MET A 1 12.03 -29.61 -19.95
N SER A 2 12.36 -29.74 -21.24
CA SER A 2 13.59 -29.15 -21.81
C SER A 2 13.36 -27.69 -22.21
N THR A 3 13.99 -26.75 -21.52
CA THR A 3 14.03 -25.34 -21.90
C THR A 3 14.81 -25.18 -23.21
N LYS A 4 14.22 -24.52 -24.22
CA LYS A 4 14.91 -24.21 -25.48
C LYS A 4 15.92 -23.08 -25.25
N ARG A 5 17.20 -23.38 -25.42
CA ARG A 5 18.28 -22.37 -25.32
C ARG A 5 18.21 -21.40 -26.49
N LYS A 6 18.38 -20.09 -26.23
CA LYS A 6 18.52 -19.10 -27.30
C LYS A 6 19.94 -19.19 -27.90
N PRO A 7 20.10 -19.23 -29.23
CA PRO A 7 21.42 -19.30 -29.84
C PRO A 7 22.18 -17.98 -29.61
N GLY A 8 23.41 -18.09 -29.09
CA GLY A 8 24.33 -16.95 -28.92
C GLY A 8 24.57 -16.46 -27.49
N LEU A 9 24.06 -17.14 -26.46
CA LEU A 9 24.33 -16.81 -25.05
C LEU A 9 25.35 -17.80 -24.46
N ALA A 10 26.46 -17.29 -23.90
CA ALA A 10 27.47 -18.11 -23.24
C ALA A 10 26.90 -18.85 -22.02
N ASP A 11 27.32 -20.10 -21.79
CA ASP A 11 26.77 -20.99 -20.73
C ASP A 11 26.89 -20.37 -19.33
N GLU A 12 27.92 -19.56 -19.08
CA GLU A 12 28.14 -18.83 -17.83
C GLU A 12 27.04 -17.79 -17.50
N ASN A 13 26.35 -17.26 -18.50
CA ASN A 13 25.22 -16.34 -18.31
C ASN A 13 23.90 -17.07 -18.02
N TYR A 14 23.82 -18.38 -18.27
CA TYR A 14 22.66 -19.19 -17.86
C TYR A 14 22.72 -19.47 -16.34
N VAL A 15 23.89 -19.86 -15.82
CA VAL A 15 24.07 -20.27 -14.41
C VAL A 15 23.78 -19.15 -13.41
N MET A 16 23.97 -17.88 -13.80
CA MET A 16 23.70 -16.73 -12.93
C MET A 16 22.20 -16.35 -12.86
N CYS A 17 21.37 -16.84 -13.77
CA CYS A 17 19.94 -16.55 -13.84
C CYS A 17 19.06 -17.68 -13.30
N GLU A 18 19.58 -18.91 -13.12
CA GLU A 18 18.78 -20.06 -12.66
C GLU A 18 18.25 -19.91 -11.22
N GLY A 19 18.85 -19.05 -10.39
CA GLY A 19 18.33 -18.74 -9.05
C GLY A 19 17.18 -17.71 -9.03
N TRP A 20 16.96 -16.99 -10.14
CA TRP A 20 15.99 -15.88 -10.22
C TRP A 20 14.79 -16.20 -11.12
N MET A 21 14.83 -17.35 -11.80
CA MET A 21 13.71 -17.90 -12.57
C MET A 21 13.06 -19.05 -11.80
N TYR A 22 12.66 -18.79 -10.56
CA TYR A 22 11.56 -19.56 -10.00
C TYR A 22 10.32 -19.21 -10.84
N ASP A 23 9.56 -20.22 -11.27
CA ASP A 23 8.16 -20.04 -11.67
C ASP A 23 7.48 -19.25 -10.55
N THR A 24 7.36 -17.93 -10.71
CA THR A 24 6.49 -17.15 -9.85
C THR A 24 5.08 -17.59 -10.17
N GLU A 25 4.56 -18.50 -9.36
CA GLU A 25 3.12 -18.76 -9.30
C GLU A 25 2.42 -17.40 -9.24
N GLU A 26 1.47 -17.15 -10.14
CA GLU A 26 0.72 -15.91 -10.15
C GLU A 26 -0.03 -15.76 -8.82
N VAL A 27 0.39 -14.79 -7.99
CA VAL A 27 -0.28 -14.47 -6.73
C VAL A 27 -1.41 -13.48 -6.99
N THR A 28 -2.58 -13.73 -6.42
CA THR A 28 -3.75 -12.86 -6.54
C THR A 28 -3.70 -11.71 -5.53
N VAL A 29 -4.33 -10.58 -5.87
CA VAL A 29 -4.49 -9.44 -4.94
C VAL A 29 -5.17 -9.85 -3.63
N LYS A 30 -6.11 -10.81 -3.70
CA LYS A 30 -6.83 -11.34 -2.54
C LYS A 30 -5.90 -12.00 -1.52
N GLU A 31 -4.81 -12.61 -1.97
CA GLU A 31 -3.88 -13.34 -1.11
C GLU A 31 -2.91 -12.40 -0.37
N ILE A 32 -2.66 -11.21 -0.91
CA ILE A 32 -1.72 -10.24 -0.33
C ILE A 32 -2.41 -9.04 0.33
N MET A 33 -3.72 -8.84 0.10
CA MET A 33 -4.45 -7.73 0.69
C MET A 33 -4.57 -7.87 2.21
N ARG A 34 -4.66 -6.73 2.90
CA ARG A 34 -4.98 -6.65 4.33
C ARG A 34 -6.39 -6.08 4.51
N SER A 35 -7.01 -6.38 5.65
CA SER A 35 -8.27 -5.74 6.03
C SER A 35 -8.12 -4.23 6.08
N THR A 36 -9.15 -3.52 5.62
CA THR A 36 -9.13 -2.06 5.56
C THR A 36 -9.33 -1.46 6.94
N THR A 37 -8.69 -0.33 7.18
CA THR A 37 -8.96 0.52 8.34
C THR A 37 -9.63 1.79 7.85
N ASP A 38 -10.81 2.07 8.40
CA ASP A 38 -11.66 3.15 7.94
C ASP A 38 -11.64 4.34 8.92
N VAL A 39 -11.76 5.55 8.39
CA VAL A 39 -11.95 6.79 9.17
C VAL A 39 -13.06 7.64 8.57
N LYS A 40 -13.68 8.49 9.41
CA LYS A 40 -14.69 9.46 8.94
C LYS A 40 -14.02 10.63 8.22
N GLU A 41 -14.66 11.17 7.19
CA GLU A 41 -14.20 12.37 6.45
C GLU A 41 -13.83 13.54 7.38
N GLY A 42 -14.58 13.76 8.46
CA GLY A 42 -14.30 14.82 9.45
C GLY A 42 -13.27 14.46 10.53
N THR A 43 -12.52 13.36 10.40
CA THR A 43 -11.49 12.97 11.37
C THR A 43 -10.29 13.92 11.27
N SER A 44 -9.76 14.39 12.40
CA SER A 44 -8.57 15.24 12.40
C SER A 44 -7.33 14.46 11.94
N VAL A 45 -6.37 15.16 11.33
CA VAL A 45 -5.11 14.59 10.84
C VAL A 45 -4.36 13.87 11.96
N SER A 46 -4.15 14.52 13.11
CA SER A 46 -3.52 13.92 14.29
C SER A 46 -4.16 12.59 14.73
N LYS A 47 -5.48 12.47 14.70
CA LYS A 47 -6.19 11.23 15.03
C LYS A 47 -5.99 10.15 13.96
N ALA A 48 -5.99 10.53 12.69
CA ALA A 48 -5.71 9.63 11.58
C ALA A 48 -4.28 9.06 11.66
N VAL A 49 -3.29 9.91 11.92
CA VAL A 49 -1.88 9.50 12.12
C VAL A 49 -1.74 8.57 13.32
N THR A 50 -2.35 8.93 14.46
CA THR A 50 -2.34 8.09 15.66
C THR A 50 -2.96 6.71 15.39
N LEU A 51 -4.05 6.66 14.61
CA LEU A 51 -4.69 5.41 14.23
C LEU A 51 -3.80 4.55 13.32
N MET A 52 -3.17 5.16 12.31
CA MET A 52 -2.20 4.50 11.43
C MET A 52 -1.05 3.88 12.23
N ALA A 53 -0.46 4.66 13.16
CA ALA A 53 0.63 4.19 14.02
C ALA A 53 0.18 3.04 14.93
N LYS A 54 -1.00 3.16 15.55
CA LYS A 54 -1.56 2.12 16.44
C LYS A 54 -1.84 0.81 15.70
N GLN A 55 -2.37 0.90 14.48
CA GLN A 55 -2.74 -0.27 13.69
C GLN A 55 -1.63 -0.77 12.75
N LYS A 56 -0.51 -0.05 12.67
CA LYS A 56 0.62 -0.33 11.77
C LYS A 56 0.19 -0.42 10.31
N VAL A 57 -0.62 0.54 9.86
CA VAL A 57 -1.11 0.67 8.48
C VAL A 57 -0.69 2.03 7.90
N GLY A 58 -0.22 2.05 6.65
CA GLY A 58 0.20 3.28 5.97
C GLY A 58 -0.90 3.98 5.16
N ALA A 59 -2.12 3.45 5.20
CA ALA A 59 -3.27 3.99 4.48
C ALA A 59 -4.57 3.76 5.26
N LEU A 60 -5.48 4.73 5.16
CA LEU A 60 -6.82 4.67 5.73
C LEU A 60 -7.85 4.95 4.64
N LEU A 61 -8.94 4.19 4.62
CA LEU A 61 -10.08 4.49 3.77
C LEU A 61 -10.96 5.55 4.42
N VAL A 62 -11.30 6.59 3.67
CA VAL A 62 -12.14 7.68 4.14
C VAL A 62 -13.59 7.36 3.79
N LYS A 63 -14.44 7.34 4.82
CA LYS A 63 -15.87 7.04 4.73
C LYS A 63 -16.69 8.28 5.02
N LYS A 64 -17.72 8.51 4.20
CA LYS A 64 -18.80 9.46 4.47
C LYS A 64 -20.02 8.70 4.97
N TYR A 65 -20.38 8.94 6.24
CA TYR A 65 -21.54 8.31 6.87
C TYR A 65 -22.70 9.29 6.80
N GLU A 66 -23.54 9.13 5.77
CA GLU A 66 -24.78 9.91 5.67
C GLU A 66 -25.92 9.22 6.43
N ASN A 67 -25.94 7.87 6.48
CA ASN A 67 -26.97 7.07 7.15
C ASN A 67 -26.37 5.82 7.84
N ALA A 68 -27.18 5.12 8.66
CA ALA A 68 -26.77 3.98 9.50
C ALA A 68 -26.32 2.70 8.77
N MET A 69 -26.38 2.67 7.43
CA MET A 69 -25.80 1.59 6.63
C MET A 69 -24.46 2.02 6.06
N LEU A 70 -23.45 1.16 6.22
CA LEU A 70 -22.08 1.21 5.66
C LEU A 70 -21.78 2.49 4.85
N GLY A 71 -21.06 3.43 5.46
CA GLY A 71 -20.70 4.70 4.84
C GLY A 71 -20.02 4.51 3.48
N GLN A 72 -20.32 5.41 2.54
CA GLN A 72 -19.72 5.43 1.21
C GLN A 72 -18.21 5.71 1.34
N THR A 73 -17.38 4.93 0.63
CA THR A 73 -15.96 5.30 0.49
C THR A 73 -15.85 6.53 -0.38
N VAL A 74 -15.29 7.61 0.16
CA VAL A 74 -15.11 8.89 -0.55
C VAL A 74 -13.65 9.21 -0.84
N GLY A 75 -12.71 8.46 -0.26
CA GLY A 75 -11.29 8.65 -0.57
C GLY A 75 -10.36 7.71 0.19
N ILE A 76 -9.06 7.98 0.05
CA ILE A 76 -7.96 7.34 0.76
C ILE A 76 -7.02 8.43 1.27
N VAL A 77 -6.46 8.24 2.45
CA VAL A 77 -5.35 9.05 2.95
C VAL A 77 -4.18 8.14 3.27
N THR A 78 -2.99 8.54 2.83
CA THR A 78 -1.74 7.78 2.98
C THR A 78 -0.69 8.59 3.73
N GLU A 79 0.38 7.92 4.18
CA GLU A 79 1.55 8.59 4.75
C GLU A 79 2.13 9.67 3.81
N GLN A 80 2.10 9.43 2.49
CA GLN A 80 2.54 10.40 1.49
C GLN A 80 1.73 11.71 1.54
N ASP A 81 0.42 11.62 1.76
CA ASP A 81 -0.42 12.81 1.88
C ASP A 81 -0.05 13.64 3.11
N PHE A 82 0.31 13.00 4.22
CA PHE A 82 0.75 13.72 5.42
C PHE A 82 2.08 14.44 5.17
N VAL A 83 3.05 13.79 4.55
CA VAL A 83 4.33 14.44 4.22
C VAL A 83 4.12 15.61 3.24
N GLN A 84 3.39 15.38 2.15
CA GLN A 84 3.29 16.34 1.04
C GLN A 84 2.30 17.49 1.30
N LYS A 85 1.19 17.21 1.98
CA LYS A 85 0.09 18.17 2.12
C LYS A 85 0.02 18.76 3.52
N VAL A 86 0.52 18.08 4.55
CA VAL A 86 0.45 18.56 5.92
C VAL A 86 1.79 19.16 6.36
N LEU A 87 2.86 18.37 6.37
CA LEU A 87 4.17 18.81 6.86
C LEU A 87 4.79 19.88 5.96
N ASN A 88 4.81 19.65 4.65
CA ASN A 88 5.37 20.62 3.70
C ASN A 88 4.61 21.97 3.69
N LYS A 89 3.36 21.99 4.14
CA LYS A 89 2.54 23.21 4.22
C LYS A 89 2.47 23.80 5.64
N GLY A 90 3.13 23.20 6.62
CA GLY A 90 3.09 23.63 8.03
C GLY A 90 1.70 23.52 8.69
N LEU A 91 0.77 22.76 8.10
CA LEU A 91 -0.65 22.76 8.48
C LEU A 91 -0.97 22.03 9.79
N ASP A 92 -0.02 21.30 10.37
CA ASP A 92 -0.19 20.56 11.62
C ASP A 92 1.11 20.63 12.44
N SER A 93 1.52 21.86 12.76
CA SER A 93 2.80 22.19 13.41
C SER A 93 2.74 22.20 14.94
N GLU A 94 1.61 21.83 15.54
CA GLU A 94 1.48 21.71 17.00
C GLU A 94 1.13 20.27 17.40
N LYS A 95 2.17 19.51 17.79
CA LYS A 95 2.13 18.13 18.36
C LYS A 95 2.08 16.98 17.35
N LEU A 96 3.13 16.83 16.55
CA LEU A 96 3.59 15.48 16.20
C LEU A 96 4.39 14.87 17.36
#